data_AF-A0A0C9YT75-F1
#
_entry.id   AF-A0A0C9YT75-F1
#
_cell.length_a   1.000
_cell.length_b   1.000
_cell.length_c   1.000
_cell.angle_alpha   90.00
_cell.angle_beta   90.00
_cell.angle_gamma   90.00
#
_symmetry.space_group_name_H-M   'P 1'
#
loop_
_entity.id
_entity.type
_entity.pdbx_description
1 polymer ?
#
loop_
_entity_poly.entity_id
_entity_poly.type
_entity_poly.pdbx_seq_one_letter_code
_entity_poly.pdbx_strand_id
1 'polypeptide(L)' 'IGLKIGVPGSLHDSNIFSHIHIYHHPETFLGADKWIWANSAYPSLPWCVIPFK' A
#
# COMPACT_ATOMS: atom_id res chain seq x y z
N ILE A 1 5.36 24.71 14.72
CA ILE A 1 4.49 23.51 14.81
C ILE A 1 4.84 22.55 13.68
N GLY A 2 5.79 21.64 13.90
CA GLY A 2 6.15 20.62 12.92
C GLY A 2 5.32 19.37 13.18
N LEU A 3 4.35 19.05 12.31
CA LEU A 3 3.57 17.82 12.43
C LEU A 3 4.52 16.64 12.18
N LYS A 4 4.83 15.87 13.22
CA LYS A 4 5.44 14.53 13.09
C LYS A 4 4.38 13.63 12.47
N ILE A 5 4.30 13.57 11.15
CA ILE A 5 3.32 12.72 10.46
C ILE A 5 3.95 11.36 10.21
N GLY A 6 3.60 10.44 11.11
CA GLY A 6 3.89 9.03 10.99
C GLY A 6 3.20 8.39 12.19
N VAL A 7 1.87 8.28 12.13
CA VAL A 7 1.10 7.53 13.11
C VAL A 7 1.75 6.13 13.14
N PRO A 8 2.22 5.64 14.30
CA PRO A 8 2.91 4.35 14.40
C PRO A 8 2.14 3.21 13.71
N GLY A 9 0.80 3.28 13.76
CA GLY A 9 -0.09 2.36 13.06
C GLY A 9 0.08 2.36 11.54
N SER A 10 0.17 3.51 10.88
CA SER A 10 0.33 3.59 9.42
C SER A 10 1.64 2.98 8.92
N LEU A 11 2.74 3.18 9.66
CA LEU A 11 4.03 2.56 9.35
C LEU A 11 3.98 1.04 9.61
N HIS A 12 3.34 0.65 10.71
CA HIS A 12 3.15 -0.76 11.05
C HIS A 12 2.30 -1.49 10.01
N ASP A 13 1.19 -0.90 9.57
CA ASP A 13 0.30 -1.44 8.56
C ASP A 13 1.01 -1.54 7.21
N SER A 14 1.73 -0.50 6.78
CA SER A 14 2.53 -0.54 5.56
C SER A 14 3.62 -1.62 5.61
N ASN A 15 4.24 -1.82 6.77
CA ASN A 15 5.23 -2.87 6.97
C ASN A 15 4.57 -4.25 6.93
N ILE A 16 3.44 -4.47 7.58
CA ILE A 16 2.73 -5.77 7.47
C ILE A 16 2.31 -6.02 6.03
N PHE A 17 1.81 -5.01 5.33
CA PHE A 17 1.41 -5.10 3.93
C PHE A 17 2.57 -5.45 2.99
N SER A 18 3.82 -5.05 3.29
CA SER A 18 4.95 -5.48 2.47
C SER A 18 5.32 -6.97 2.63
N HIS A 19 4.71 -7.68 3.59
CA HIS A 19 4.95 -9.10 3.85
C HIS A 19 3.79 -10.01 3.42
N ILE A 20 2.67 -9.46 2.93
CA ILE A 20 1.53 -10.28 2.49
C ILE A 20 1.72 -10.77 1.06
N HIS A 21 1.14 -11.92 0.74
CA HIS A 21 1.37 -12.63 -0.53
C HIS A 21 1.07 -11.77 -1.77
N ILE A 22 -0.04 -11.02 -1.76
CA ILE A 22 -0.40 -10.14 -2.88
C ILE A 22 0.64 -9.05 -3.15
N TYR A 23 1.43 -8.65 -2.16
CA TYR A 23 2.52 -7.70 -2.34
C TYR A 23 3.66 -8.26 -3.18
N HIS A 24 3.94 -9.56 -3.02
CA HIS A 24 5.02 -10.25 -3.72
C HIS A 24 4.58 -10.85 -5.06
N HIS A 25 3.31 -11.25 -5.18
CA HIS A 25 2.78 -11.93 -6.36
C HIS A 25 1.43 -11.35 -6.79
N PRO A 26 1.34 -10.05 -7.09
CA PRO A 26 0.08 -9.38 -7.41
C PRO A 26 -0.63 -10.04 -8.60
N GLU A 27 0.08 -10.54 -9.60
CA GLU A 27 -0.44 -11.24 -10.78
C GLU A 27 -1.16 -12.56 -10.47
N THR A 28 -0.88 -13.16 -9.31
CA THR A 28 -1.56 -14.39 -8.87
C THR A 28 -2.98 -14.08 -8.37
N PHE A 29 -3.23 -12.85 -7.94
CA PHE A 29 -4.51 -12.40 -7.36
C PHE A 29 -5.25 -11.38 -8.23
N LEU A 30 -4.52 -10.62 -9.02
CA LEU A 30 -5.00 -9.55 -9.89
C LEU A 30 -4.74 -9.93 -11.34
N GLY A 31 -5.72 -9.67 -12.21
CA GLY A 31 -5.49 -9.78 -13.66
C GLY A 31 -4.49 -8.74 -14.14
N ALA A 32 -3.92 -8.94 -15.34
CA ALA A 32 -2.84 -8.12 -15.90
C ALA A 32 -3.08 -6.60 -15.88
N ASP A 33 -4.33 -6.16 -15.92
CA ASP A 33 -4.73 -4.74 -15.95
C ASP A 33 -5.61 -4.34 -14.74
N LYS A 34 -5.57 -5.13 -13.67
CA LYS A 34 -6.33 -4.88 -12.45
C LYS A 34 -5.41 -4.33 -11.36
N TRP A 35 -5.98 -3.45 -10.55
CA TRP A 35 -5.29 -2.81 -9.43
C TRP A 35 -6.27 -2.58 -8.29
N ILE A 36 -5.73 -2.35 -7.10
CA ILE A 36 -6.50 -2.05 -5.89
C ILE A 36 -6.28 -0.61 -5.47
N TRP A 37 -7.28 -0.01 -4.82
CA TRP A 37 -7.10 1.24 -4.10
C TRP A 37 -6.52 0.95 -2.71
N ALA A 38 -5.50 1.70 -2.33
CA ALA A 38 -4.93 1.64 -0.98
C ALA A 38 -4.99 2.99 -0.29
N ASN A 39 -4.92 2.93 1.05
CA ASN A 39 -4.77 4.11 1.89
C ASN A 39 -3.43 4.81 1.60
N SER A 40 -3.36 6.13 1.83
CA SER A 40 -2.16 6.95 1.57
C SER A 40 -0.93 6.60 2.41
N ALA A 41 -1.09 5.75 3.43
CA ALA A 41 0.00 5.20 4.22
C ALA A 41 0.81 4.12 3.50
N TYR A 42 0.25 3.49 2.46
CA TYR A 42 0.90 2.41 1.72
C TYR A 42 1.79 2.98 0.60
N PRO A 43 2.73 2.18 0.07
CA PRO A 43 3.49 2.59 -1.11
C PRO A 43 2.59 2.59 -2.36
N SER A 44 2.80 3.59 -3.23
CA SER A 44 2.18 3.60 -4.56
C SER A 44 2.90 2.61 -5.47
N LEU A 45 2.18 1.60 -5.95
CA LEU A 45 2.71 0.54 -6.82
C LEU A 45 1.86 0.45 -8.09
N PRO A 46 2.36 -0.16 -9.19
CA PRO A 46 1.61 -0.29 -10.44
C PRO A 46 0.22 -0.95 -10.29
N TRP A 47 0.07 -1.82 -9.30
CA TRP A 47 -1.16 -2.55 -8.98
C TRP A 47 -1.84 -2.05 -7.69
N CYS A 48 -1.26 -1.05 -7.01
CA CYS A 48 -1.73 -0.51 -5.73
C CYS A 48 -1.77 1.03 -5.82
N VAL A 49 -2.92 1.55 -6.22
CA VAL A 49 -3.11 2.98 -6.53
C VAL A 49 -3.59 3.71 -5.28
N ILE A 50 -3.00 4.87 -5.03
CA ILE A 50 -3.39 5.76 -3.94
C ILE A 50 -4.16 6.94 -4.55
N PRO A 51 -5.47 7.10 -4.27
CA PRO A 51 -6.29 8.09 -4.94
C PRO A 51 -5.97 9.52 -4.52
N PHE A 52 -5.46 9.70 -3.29
CA PHE A 52 -5.18 11.01 -2.70
C PHE A 52 -3.87 10.94 -1.93
N LYS A 53 -2.96 11.88 -2.19
CA LYS A 53 -1.64 11.97 -1.54
C LYS A 53 -1.39 13.37 -1.00
#